data_AF-A0A0D8BFH0-F1
#
_entry.id   AF-A0A0D8BFH0-F1
#
_cell.length_a   1.000
_cell.length_b   1.000
_cell.length_c   1.000
_cell.angle_alpha   90.00
_cell.angle_beta   90.00
_cell.angle_gamma   90.00
#
_symmetry.space_group_name_H-M   'P 1'
#
loop_
_entity.id
_entity.type
_entity.pdbx_description
1 polymer ?
#
loop_
_entity_poly.entity_id
_entity_poly.type
_entity_poly.pdbx_seq_one_letter_code
_entity_poly.pdbx_strand_id
1 'polypeptide(L)'
;MPGTDYMLNLHWCIETNLMALEGIATVVGVELVEVAEPEPVGSAYGPAHRHLTRSLEGQDLGAGAQRYHNRMSVRLARHLQRIDEIGAAVVAADLDDTAALVGRRPRSWADGERELEDFVLADDGRHDAELVALFHRRLHRARMLNGPAGSWITQHRDVPQPSL
;
A
#
# COMPACT_ATOMS: atom_id res chain seq x y z
N MET A 1 14.78 -5.44 9.55
CA MET A 1 15.83 -5.47 10.59
C MET A 1 15.31 -4.72 11.81
N PRO A 2 15.53 -5.19 13.05
CA PRO A 2 15.16 -4.41 14.23
C PRO A 2 15.81 -3.01 14.20
N GLY A 3 15.08 -1.96 14.58
CA GLY A 3 15.58 -0.58 14.62
C GLY A 3 15.49 0.22 13.31
N THR A 4 15.11 -0.39 12.19
CA THR A 4 14.82 0.35 10.94
C THR A 4 13.44 0.97 10.99
N ASP A 5 13.28 2.17 10.43
CA ASP A 5 11.99 2.83 10.26
C ASP A 5 11.18 2.16 9.14
N TYR A 6 10.57 1.03 9.50
CA TYR A 6 9.79 0.21 8.58
C TYR A 6 8.74 1.03 7.84
N MET A 7 8.00 1.90 8.54
CA MET A 7 6.91 2.64 7.91
C MET A 7 7.41 3.72 6.95
N LEU A 8 8.49 4.42 7.29
CA LEU A 8 9.09 5.37 6.33
C LEU A 8 9.66 4.62 5.14
N ASN A 9 10.39 3.53 5.35
CA ASN A 9 10.95 2.75 4.25
C ASN A 9 9.86 2.21 3.32
N LEU A 10 8.79 1.65 3.88
CA LEU A 10 7.64 1.17 3.11
C LEU A 10 6.98 2.29 2.30
N HIS A 11 6.72 3.45 2.93
CA HIS A 11 6.19 4.62 2.23
C HIS A 11 7.09 5.05 1.07
N TRP A 12 8.41 5.14 1.30
CA TRP A 12 9.37 5.49 0.24
C TRP A 12 9.34 4.48 -0.92
N CYS A 13 9.36 3.17 -0.63
CA CYS A 13 9.29 2.14 -1.67
C CYS A 13 8.00 2.23 -2.50
N ILE A 14 6.85 2.40 -1.83
CA ILE A 14 5.55 2.52 -2.50
C ILE A 14 5.56 3.77 -3.39
N GLU A 15 5.99 4.91 -2.84
CA GLU A 15 5.97 6.19 -3.54
C GLU A 15 6.86 6.17 -4.78
N THR A 16 8.10 5.68 -4.66
CA THR A 16 9.02 5.62 -5.81
C THR A 16 8.54 4.63 -6.87
N ASN A 17 7.88 3.54 -6.47
CA ASN A 17 7.32 2.58 -7.42
C ASN A 17 6.09 3.14 -8.13
N LEU A 18 5.26 3.95 -7.46
CA LEU A 18 4.16 4.67 -8.09
C LEU A 18 4.70 5.64 -9.15
N MET A 19 5.66 6.49 -8.78
CA MET A 19 6.28 7.43 -9.72
C MET A 19 6.90 6.73 -10.95
N ALA A 20 7.54 5.57 -10.73
CA ALA A 20 8.08 4.76 -11.82
C ALA A 20 6.97 4.20 -12.71
N LEU A 21 5.88 3.68 -12.14
CA LEU A 21 4.75 3.14 -12.90
C LEU A 21 3.99 4.22 -13.67
N GLU A 22 3.87 5.43 -13.13
CA GLU A 22 3.33 6.58 -13.87
C GLU A 22 4.18 6.92 -15.09
N GLY A 23 5.51 6.91 -14.94
CA GLY A 23 6.42 7.07 -16.08
C GLY A 23 6.27 5.97 -17.13
N ILE A 24 6.13 4.71 -16.70
CA ILE A 24 5.91 3.56 -17.59
C ILE A 24 4.54 3.69 -18.28
N ALA A 25 3.49 4.06 -17.55
CA ALA A 25 2.14 4.24 -18.09
C ALA A 25 2.13 5.28 -19.21
N THR A 26 2.87 6.39 -19.06
CA THR A 26 3.04 7.40 -20.12
C THR A 26 3.70 6.81 -21.37
N VAL A 27 4.72 5.96 -21.22
CA VAL A 27 5.41 5.32 -22.35
C VAL A 27 4.54 4.27 -23.06
N VAL A 28 3.79 3.49 -22.29
CA VAL A 28 2.92 2.41 -22.80
C VAL A 28 1.57 2.94 -23.29
N GLY A 29 1.21 4.18 -22.96
CA GLY A 29 -0.05 4.80 -23.36
C GLY A 29 -1.26 4.34 -22.53
N VAL A 30 -1.03 4.01 -21.25
CA VAL A 30 -2.08 3.56 -20.32
C VAL A 30 -2.62 4.75 -19.54
N GLU A 31 -3.94 4.95 -19.59
CA GLU A 31 -4.60 5.89 -18.69
C GLU A 31 -4.76 5.25 -17.31
N LEU A 32 -4.09 5.82 -16.31
CA LEU A 32 -4.16 5.37 -14.93
C LEU A 32 -5.42 5.94 -14.26
N VAL A 33 -6.23 5.05 -13.70
CA VAL A 33 -7.49 5.42 -13.04
C VAL A 33 -7.30 5.71 -11.56
N GLU A 34 -8.10 6.63 -11.04
CA GLU A 34 -8.19 6.86 -9.60
C GLU A 34 -8.65 5.59 -8.88
N VAL A 35 -8.00 5.29 -7.75
CA VAL A 35 -8.29 4.10 -6.95
C VAL A 35 -9.05 4.55 -5.72
N ALA A 36 -10.31 4.10 -5.61
CA ALA A 36 -11.15 4.41 -4.47
C ALA A 36 -10.59 3.80 -3.18
N GLU A 37 -10.62 4.58 -2.10
CA GLU A 37 -10.27 4.09 -0.78
C GLU A 37 -11.39 3.17 -0.25
N PRO A 38 -11.07 1.95 0.24
CA PRO A 38 -12.07 1.07 0.82
C PRO A 38 -12.69 1.65 2.09
N GLU A 39 -13.98 1.39 2.29
CA GLU A 39 -14.68 1.77 3.51
C GLU A 39 -14.12 1.05 4.75
N PRO A 40 -13.81 1.76 5.84
CA PRO A 40 -13.37 1.14 7.08
C PRO A 40 -14.43 0.20 7.67
N VAL A 41 -14.04 -1.03 7.98
CA VAL A 41 -14.88 -2.01 8.64
C VAL A 41 -14.45 -2.15 10.10
N GLY A 42 -15.42 -2.16 11.01
CA GLY A 42 -15.15 -2.42 12.42
C GLY A 42 -14.83 -3.91 12.65
N SER A 43 -13.76 -4.19 13.40
CA SER A 43 -13.45 -5.54 13.88
C SER A 43 -13.66 -5.69 15.38
N ALA A 44 -13.73 -6.94 15.86
CA ALA A 44 -13.74 -7.25 17.28
C ALA A 44 -12.47 -6.78 18.02
N TYR A 45 -11.37 -6.59 17.29
CA TYR A 45 -10.06 -6.19 17.81
C TYR A 45 -9.78 -4.68 17.65
N GLY A 46 -10.60 -3.96 16.88
CA GLY A 46 -10.51 -2.51 16.70
C GLY A 46 -10.36 -1.70 18.01
N PRO A 47 -11.07 -2.03 19.12
CA PRO A 47 -10.82 -1.38 20.41
C PRO A 47 -9.38 -1.50 20.92
N ALA A 48 -8.73 -2.65 20.73
CA ALA A 48 -7.35 -2.89 21.15
C ALA A 48 -6.36 -2.07 20.31
N HIS A 49 -6.55 -2.03 18.99
CA HIS A 49 -5.75 -1.18 18.10
C HIS A 49 -5.88 0.31 18.48
N ARG A 50 -7.10 0.80 18.67
CA ARG A 50 -7.33 2.19 19.11
C ARG A 50 -6.71 2.49 20.47
N HIS A 51 -6.77 1.55 21.41
CA HIS A 51 -6.14 1.70 22.70
C HIS A 51 -4.61 1.81 22.56
N LEU A 52 -3.97 0.91 21.81
CA LEU A 52 -2.52 0.96 21.56
C LEU A 52 -2.08 2.28 20.93
N THR A 53 -2.74 2.69 19.85
CA THR A 53 -2.42 3.93 19.14
C THR A 53 -2.51 5.15 20.07
N ARG A 54 -3.63 5.30 20.81
CA ARG A 54 -3.83 6.42 21.73
C ARG A 54 -2.83 6.39 22.90
N SER A 55 -2.53 5.22 23.43
CA SER A 55 -1.56 5.06 24.51
C SER A 55 -0.16 5.49 24.08
N LEU A 56 0.27 5.17 22.85
CA LEU A 56 1.56 5.63 22.30
C LEU A 56 1.56 7.13 21.98
N GLU A 57 0.45 7.67 21.47
CA GLU A 57 0.32 9.10 21.16
C GLU A 57 0.26 9.99 22.41
N GLY A 58 -0.28 9.48 23.51
CA GLY A 58 -0.39 10.20 24.78
C GLY A 58 0.89 10.21 25.63
N GLN A 59 1.92 9.47 25.24
CA GLN A 59 3.20 9.43 25.97
C GLN A 59 4.07 10.65 25.66
N ASP A 60 4.89 11.06 26.63
CA ASP A 60 6.03 11.92 26.34
C ASP A 60 7.01 11.15 25.45
N LEU A 61 7.15 11.61 24.21
CA LEU A 61 8.02 10.97 23.23
C LEU A 61 9.50 11.20 23.53
N GLY A 62 9.86 12.06 24.49
CA GLY A 62 11.23 12.40 24.84
C GLY A 62 11.89 13.32 23.80
N ALA A 63 13.21 13.29 23.68
CA ALA A 63 13.98 14.16 22.79
C ALA A 63 14.97 13.39 21.90
N GLY A 64 15.45 14.03 20.84
CA GLY A 64 16.48 13.48 19.95
C GLY A 64 16.11 12.10 19.38
N ALA A 65 17.04 11.15 19.49
CA ALA A 65 16.87 9.79 18.99
C ALA A 65 15.69 9.04 19.64
N GLN A 66 15.41 9.29 20.92
CA GLN A 66 14.28 8.65 21.60
C GLN A 66 12.95 9.07 20.98
N ARG A 67 12.80 10.37 20.68
CA ARG A 67 11.62 10.89 19.98
C ARG A 67 11.44 10.22 18.62
N TYR A 68 12.52 10.00 17.88
CA TYR A 68 12.45 9.33 16.58
C TYR A 68 11.97 7.88 16.71
N HIS A 69 12.56 7.08 17.61
CA HIS A 69 12.15 5.69 17.85
C HIS A 69 10.68 5.59 18.33
N ASN A 70 10.25 6.49 19.20
CA ASN A 70 8.86 6.52 19.65
C ASN A 70 7.90 6.87 18.49
N ARG A 71 8.28 7.80 17.62
CA ARG A 71 7.50 8.09 16.39
C ARG A 71 7.44 6.92 15.42
N MET A 72 8.48 6.08 15.33
CA MET A 72 8.43 4.85 14.55
C MET A 72 7.34 3.91 15.07
N SER A 73 7.27 3.74 16.39
CA SER A 73 6.25 2.91 17.04
C SER A 73 4.84 3.43 16.81
N VAL A 74 4.64 4.75 16.90
CA VAL A 74 3.34 5.39 16.58
C VAL A 74 2.93 5.15 15.13
N ARG A 75 3.85 5.30 14.17
CA ARG A 75 3.56 5.03 12.75
C ARG A 75 3.15 3.57 12.53
N LEU A 76 3.88 2.62 13.12
CA LEU A 76 3.58 1.20 12.99
C LEU A 76 2.22 0.86 13.61
N ALA A 77 1.89 1.40 14.79
CA ALA A 77 0.60 1.19 15.43
C ALA A 77 -0.56 1.69 14.55
N ARG A 78 -0.41 2.87 13.96
CA ARG A 78 -1.40 3.44 13.01
C ARG A 78 -1.57 2.59 11.76
N HIS A 79 -0.47 2.05 11.21
CA HIS A 79 -0.52 1.13 10.08
C HIS A 79 -1.26 -0.17 10.41
N LEU A 80 -0.96 -0.78 11.56
CA LEU A 80 -1.65 -2.00 12.01
C LEU A 80 -3.15 -1.74 12.25
N GLN A 81 -3.49 -0.60 12.83
CA GLN A 81 -4.90 -0.19 12.95
C GLN A 81 -5.55 -0.05 11.57
N ARG A 82 -4.86 0.54 10.59
CA ARG A 82 -5.40 0.67 9.24
C ARG A 82 -5.58 -0.67 8.53
N ILE A 83 -4.68 -1.62 8.75
CA ILE A 83 -4.82 -3.00 8.27
C ILE A 83 -6.08 -3.65 8.87
N ASP A 84 -6.36 -3.45 10.15
CA ASP A 84 -7.59 -3.96 10.78
C ASP A 84 -8.86 -3.35 10.15
N GLU A 85 -8.81 -2.07 9.79
CA GLU A 85 -9.94 -1.34 9.21
C GLU A 85 -10.23 -1.70 7.74
N ILE A 86 -9.21 -1.78 6.88
CA ILE A 86 -9.40 -1.92 5.42
C ILE A 86 -8.54 -3.01 4.77
N GLY A 87 -7.64 -3.65 5.50
CA GLY A 87 -6.67 -4.61 4.94
C GLY A 87 -7.33 -5.81 4.28
N ALA A 88 -8.42 -6.34 4.85
CA ALA A 88 -9.17 -7.43 4.25
C ALA A 88 -9.79 -7.05 2.90
N ALA A 89 -10.34 -5.83 2.79
CA ALA A 89 -10.91 -5.33 1.55
C ALA A 89 -9.83 -5.07 0.50
N VAL A 90 -8.66 -4.54 0.90
CA VAL A 90 -7.50 -4.38 0.02
C VAL A 90 -7.03 -5.72 -0.55
N VAL A 91 -6.84 -6.73 0.31
CA VAL A 91 -6.40 -8.06 -0.13
C VAL A 91 -7.43 -8.71 -1.05
N ALA A 92 -8.72 -8.58 -0.74
CA ALA A 92 -9.78 -9.11 -1.60
C ALA A 92 -9.75 -8.48 -2.99
N ALA A 93 -9.64 -7.15 -3.07
CA ALA A 93 -9.58 -6.41 -4.33
C ALA A 93 -8.31 -6.74 -5.14
N ASP A 94 -7.17 -6.91 -4.49
CA ASP A 94 -5.94 -7.37 -5.14
C ASP A 94 -6.11 -8.78 -5.73
N LEU A 95 -6.77 -9.69 -5.00
CA LEU A 95 -7.07 -11.03 -5.50
C LEU A 95 -8.09 -11.01 -6.65
N ASP A 96 -9.05 -10.08 -6.67
CA ASP A 96 -9.98 -9.86 -7.79
C ASP A 96 -9.23 -9.39 -9.03
N ASP A 97 -8.34 -8.42 -8.87
CA ASP A 97 -7.50 -7.89 -9.96
C ASP A 97 -6.56 -8.97 -10.52
N THR A 98 -5.87 -9.74 -9.66
CA THR A 98 -5.04 -10.86 -10.10
C THR A 98 -5.88 -11.91 -10.83
N ALA A 99 -7.09 -12.23 -10.33
CA ALA A 99 -7.95 -13.21 -10.96
C ALA A 99 -8.35 -12.83 -12.39
N ALA A 100 -8.61 -11.55 -12.63
CA ALA A 100 -8.94 -11.04 -13.96
C ALA A 100 -7.79 -11.24 -14.96
N LEU A 101 -6.54 -11.19 -14.49
CA LEU A 101 -5.36 -11.36 -15.32
C LEU A 101 -4.96 -12.84 -15.51
N VAL A 102 -4.88 -13.60 -14.42
CA VAL A 102 -4.40 -15.01 -14.46
C VAL A 102 -5.52 -16.01 -14.78
N GLY A 103 -6.78 -15.55 -14.91
CA GLY A 103 -7.94 -16.34 -15.29
C GLY A 103 -8.55 -17.20 -14.16
N ARG A 104 -8.03 -17.10 -12.93
CA ARG A 104 -8.56 -17.80 -11.76
C ARG A 104 -8.29 -17.02 -10.47
N ARG A 105 -9.19 -17.09 -9.50
CA ARG A 105 -9.00 -16.42 -8.21
C ARG A 105 -8.00 -17.20 -7.34
N PRO A 106 -6.88 -16.59 -6.91
CA PRO A 106 -5.97 -17.23 -5.96
C PRO A 106 -6.64 -17.40 -4.59
N ARG A 107 -6.27 -18.46 -3.86
CA ARG A 107 -6.94 -18.83 -2.60
C ARG A 107 -6.50 -18.00 -1.39
N SER A 108 -5.35 -17.36 -1.50
CA SER A 108 -4.73 -16.57 -0.45
C SER A 108 -3.85 -15.49 -1.08
N TRP A 109 -3.50 -14.47 -0.30
CA TRP A 109 -2.54 -13.45 -0.73
C TRP A 109 -1.22 -14.07 -1.23
N ALA A 110 -0.66 -15.03 -0.49
CA ALA A 110 0.59 -15.68 -0.88
C ALA A 110 0.46 -16.53 -2.16
N ASP A 111 -0.69 -17.16 -2.39
CA ASP A 111 -0.98 -17.83 -3.66
C ASP A 111 -1.09 -16.79 -4.79
N GLY A 112 -1.70 -15.63 -4.54
CA GLY A 112 -1.81 -14.55 -5.51
C GLY A 112 -0.47 -13.94 -5.92
N GLU A 113 0.44 -13.70 -4.97
CA GLU A 113 1.79 -13.21 -5.27
C GLU A 113 2.54 -14.17 -6.19
N ARG A 114 2.55 -15.46 -5.84
CA ARG A 114 3.25 -16.49 -6.62
C ARG A 114 2.66 -16.63 -8.02
N GLU A 115 1.34 -16.67 -8.13
CA GLU A 115 0.67 -16.83 -9.43
C GLU A 115 0.85 -15.61 -10.33
N LEU A 116 0.86 -14.40 -9.76
CA LEU A 116 1.15 -13.18 -10.51
C LEU A 116 2.61 -13.13 -10.96
N GLU A 117 3.56 -13.54 -10.11
CA GLU A 117 4.98 -13.64 -10.48
C GLU A 117 5.18 -14.65 -11.62
N ASP A 118 4.61 -15.86 -11.49
CA ASP A 118 4.67 -16.89 -12.53
C ASP A 118 4.07 -16.38 -13.86
N PHE A 119 2.97 -15.64 -13.81
CA PHE A 119 2.34 -15.02 -14.97
C PHE A 119 3.26 -13.99 -15.64
N VAL A 120 3.83 -13.06 -14.85
CA VAL A 120 4.72 -12.00 -15.36
C VAL A 120 5.99 -12.60 -15.97
N LEU A 121 6.58 -13.62 -15.34
CA LEU A 121 7.79 -14.28 -15.87
C LEU A 121 7.52 -15.06 -17.16
N ALA A 122 6.29 -15.56 -17.35
CA ALA A 122 5.87 -16.26 -18.56
C ALA A 122 5.36 -15.33 -19.67
N ASP A 123 5.07 -14.07 -19.35
CA ASP A 123 4.57 -13.09 -20.32
C ASP A 123 5.67 -12.61 -21.25
N ASP A 124 5.32 -12.39 -22.52
CA ASP A 124 6.18 -11.88 -23.58
C ASP A 124 5.95 -10.38 -23.84
N GLY A 125 5.41 -9.66 -22.85
CA GLY A 125 5.05 -8.23 -22.93
C GLY A 125 3.67 -7.97 -23.53
N ARG A 126 2.86 -9.01 -23.76
CA ARG A 126 1.51 -8.86 -24.32
C ARG A 126 0.53 -8.23 -23.34
N HIS A 127 0.84 -8.25 -22.04
CA HIS A 127 -0.04 -7.74 -20.99
C HIS A 127 0.54 -6.51 -20.29
N ASP A 128 1.49 -5.79 -20.90
CA ASP A 128 2.15 -4.62 -20.29
C ASP A 128 1.13 -3.59 -19.79
N ALA A 129 0.09 -3.31 -20.58
CA ALA A 129 -0.93 -2.33 -20.20
C ALA A 129 -1.74 -2.78 -18.97
N GLU A 130 -2.16 -4.03 -18.96
CA GLU A 130 -2.92 -4.65 -17.87
C GLU A 130 -2.08 -4.75 -16.59
N LEU A 131 -0.79 -5.10 -16.72
CA LEU A 131 0.15 -5.21 -15.62
C LEU A 131 0.45 -3.84 -15.00
N VAL A 132 0.69 -2.82 -15.82
CA VAL A 132 0.88 -1.43 -15.35
C VAL A 132 -0.35 -0.97 -14.55
N ALA A 133 -1.56 -1.16 -15.10
CA ALA A 133 -2.79 -0.80 -14.42
C ALA A 133 -2.99 -1.59 -13.12
N LEU A 134 -2.68 -2.89 -13.11
CA LEU A 134 -2.77 -3.75 -11.93
C LEU A 134 -1.80 -3.27 -10.84
N PHE A 135 -0.50 -3.10 -11.15
CA PHE A 135 0.49 -2.71 -10.16
C PHE A 135 0.23 -1.30 -9.60
N HIS A 136 -0.25 -0.38 -10.43
CA HIS A 136 -0.72 0.94 -9.98
C HIS A 136 -1.82 0.81 -8.92
N ARG A 137 -2.87 0.02 -9.20
CA ARG A 137 -3.96 -0.21 -8.23
C ARG A 137 -3.46 -0.79 -6.92
N ARG A 138 -2.59 -1.81 -6.98
CA ARG A 138 -2.02 -2.48 -5.80
C ARG A 138 -1.18 -1.54 -4.95
N LEU A 139 -0.32 -0.72 -5.56
CA LEU A 139 0.49 0.25 -4.82
C LEU A 139 -0.35 1.38 -4.22
N HIS A 140 -1.39 1.86 -4.90
CA HIS A 140 -2.33 2.81 -4.33
C HIS A 140 -3.01 2.25 -3.07
N ARG A 141 -3.50 1.00 -3.13
CA ARG A 141 -4.10 0.35 -1.96
C ARG A 141 -3.09 0.10 -0.85
N ALA A 142 -1.86 -0.31 -1.19
CA ALA A 142 -0.78 -0.46 -0.21
C ALA A 142 -0.45 0.88 0.48
N ARG A 143 -0.45 1.99 -0.27
CA ARG A 143 -0.26 3.34 0.28
C ARG A 143 -1.35 3.70 1.29
N MET A 144 -2.62 3.40 0.98
CA MET A 144 -3.76 3.66 1.88
C MET A 144 -3.62 2.95 3.23
N LEU A 145 -2.88 1.84 3.29
CA LEU A 145 -2.63 1.10 4.53
C LEU A 145 -1.58 1.78 5.43
N ASN A 146 -0.75 2.69 4.94
CA ASN A 146 0.39 3.25 5.71
C ASN A 146 -0.02 4.04 6.96
N GLY A 147 -1.26 4.48 7.06
CA GLY A 147 -1.77 5.25 8.19
C GLY A 147 -3.23 5.65 8.03
N PRO A 148 -3.75 6.53 8.89
CA PRO A 148 -5.12 7.00 8.79
C PRO A 148 -5.34 7.77 7.49
N ALA A 149 -6.56 7.73 6.96
CA ALA A 149 -6.97 8.51 5.80
C ALA A 149 -6.61 10.00 5.98
N GLY A 150 -6.09 10.62 4.92
CA GLY A 150 -5.65 12.02 4.91
C GLY A 150 -4.33 12.30 5.62
N SER A 151 -3.67 11.31 6.24
CA SER A 151 -2.35 11.50 6.84
C SER A 151 -1.27 11.67 5.77
N TRP A 152 -0.19 12.39 6.10
CA TRP A 152 0.86 12.69 5.11
C TRP A 152 1.51 11.43 4.51
N ILE A 153 1.55 10.32 5.25
CA ILE A 153 2.20 9.06 4.81
C ILE A 153 1.33 8.25 3.84
N THR A 154 0.04 8.59 3.73
CA THR A 154 -0.91 7.99 2.79
C THR A 154 -1.13 8.84 1.54
N GLN A 155 -0.54 10.05 1.49
CA GLN A 155 -0.63 10.94 0.35
C GLN A 155 0.38 10.53 -0.73
N HIS A 156 -0.07 10.56 -1.98
CA HIS A 156 0.82 10.51 -3.14
C HIS A 156 1.25 11.93 -3.50
N ARG A 157 2.48 12.09 -3.97
CA ARG A 157 2.95 13.32 -4.60
C ARG A 157 3.00 13.08 -6.09
N ASP A 158 2.06 13.67 -6.80
CA ASP A 158 2.03 13.63 -8.25
C ASP A 158 3.38 14.11 -8.79
N VAL A 159 3.97 13.33 -9.71
CA VAL A 159 5.08 13.83 -10.51
C VAL A 159 4.48 14.80 -11.53
N PRO A 160 4.97 16.05 -11.65
CA PRO A 160 4.57 16.92 -12.73
C PRO A 160 4.84 16.21 -14.06
N GLN A 161 3.76 15.86 -14.78
CA GLN A 161 3.90 15.22 -16.08
C GLN A 161 4.62 16.20 -17.01
N PRO A 162 5.76 15.83 -17.62
CA PRO A 162 6.44 16.70 -18.55
C PRO A 162 5.50 17.00 -19.72
N SER A 163 5.28 18.28 -20.03
CA SER A 163 4.62 18.67 -21.27
C SER A 163 5.49 18.20 -22.44
N LEU A 164 5.01 17.23 -23.21
CA LEU A 164 5.60 16.84 -24.48
C LEU A 164 5.39 17.93 -25.54
#